data_AF-A0A4D7JSA9-F1
#
_entry.id   AF-A0A4D7JSA9-F1
#
_cell.length_a   1.000
_cell.length_b   1.000
_cell.length_c   1.000
_cell.angle_alpha   90.00
_cell.angle_beta   90.00
_cell.angle_gamma   90.00
#
_symmetry.space_group_name_H-M   'P 1'
#
loop_
_entity.id
_entity.type
_entity.pdbx_description
1 polymer ?
#
loop_
_entity_poly.entity_id
_entity_poly.type
_entity_poly.pdbx_seq_one_letter_code
_entity_poly.pdbx_strand_id
1 'polypeptide(L)'
;MVLGLSDLKGQGKLLLIGGGSEKDQSWGWSNTPYQWAIDNSENKKVAILTYDQNPSEWLPDYFNSLGAVESYNVSVPDRNSAQTDAVYNLLLDADVIFIKGGDQSIYYQEYKGTKVDEAILSVYNRVV
;
A
#
# COMPACT_ATOMS: atom_id res chain seq x y z
N MET A 1 -13.05 -34.55 20.94
CA MET A 1 -12.32 -34.11 19.73
C MET A 1 -11.97 -32.65 19.92
N VAL A 2 -10.71 -32.36 20.24
CA VAL A 2 -10.20 -30.98 20.34
C VAL A 2 -9.78 -30.60 18.93
N LEU A 3 -10.56 -29.75 18.28
CA LEU A 3 -10.17 -29.16 17.01
C LEU A 3 -9.07 -28.13 17.33
N GLY A 4 -7.88 -28.40 16.79
CA GLY A 4 -6.68 -27.63 17.04
C GLY A 4 -6.85 -26.15 16.71
N LEU A 5 -6.23 -25.32 17.54
CA LEU A 5 -6.05 -23.90 17.33
C LEU A 5 -5.44 -23.68 15.94
N SER A 6 -6.20 -23.06 15.04
CA SER A 6 -5.63 -22.43 13.84
C SER A 6 -4.83 -21.23 14.33
N ASP A 7 -3.54 -21.48 14.55
CA ASP A 7 -2.51 -20.48 14.78
C ASP A 7 -2.47 -19.59 13.51
N LEU A 8 -3.23 -18.49 13.51
CA LEU A 8 -3.26 -17.47 12.45
C LEU A 8 -1.91 -16.72 12.46
N LYS A 9 -0.86 -17.37 11.99
CA LYS A 9 0.40 -16.73 11.59
C LYS A 9 0.24 -16.38 10.11
N GLY A 10 0.35 -15.15 9.62
CA GLY A 10 0.75 -13.89 10.23
C GLY A 10 -0.22 -12.74 9.89
N GLN A 11 -0.32 -11.80 10.81
CA GLN A 11 -1.05 -10.56 10.63
C GLN A 11 -0.05 -9.48 10.19
N GLY A 12 -0.26 -8.89 9.01
CA GLY A 12 0.51 -7.76 8.52
C GLY A 12 0.39 -6.55 9.44
N LYS A 13 1.25 -5.56 9.21
CA LYS A 13 1.28 -4.34 10.04
C LYS A 13 0.45 -3.24 9.39
N LEU A 14 -0.29 -2.49 10.21
CA LEU A 14 -1.09 -1.35 9.77
C LEU A 14 -0.49 -0.05 10.31
N LEU A 15 -0.26 0.90 9.41
CA LEU A 15 0.15 2.26 9.72
C LEU A 15 -0.98 3.22 9.36
N LEU A 16 -1.40 4.05 10.33
CA LEU A 16 -2.39 5.09 10.13
C LEU A 16 -1.72 6.47 10.25
N ILE A 17 -1.88 7.30 9.22
CA ILE A 17 -1.28 8.63 9.13
C ILE A 17 -2.40 9.67 9.10
N GLY A 18 -2.36 10.64 10.01
CA GLY A 18 -3.42 11.67 10.19
C GLY A 18 -3.50 12.72 9.08
N GLY A 19 -2.66 12.63 8.05
CA GLY A 19 -2.57 13.60 6.96
C GLY A 19 -1.67 14.79 7.25
N GLY A 20 -1.35 15.51 6.18
CA GLY A 20 -0.37 16.59 6.13
C GLY A 20 0.40 16.50 4.82
N SER A 21 0.88 17.62 4.28
CA SER A 21 1.77 17.56 3.11
C SER A 21 3.05 16.86 3.50
N GLU A 22 3.43 15.85 2.71
CA GLU A 22 4.67 15.12 2.87
C GLU A 22 5.87 16.06 2.76
N LYS A 23 6.90 15.77 3.55
CA LYS A 23 8.12 16.56 3.64
C LYS A 23 9.31 15.62 3.52
N ASP A 24 10.03 15.71 2.42
CA ASP A 24 11.19 14.87 2.11
C ASP A 24 12.52 15.37 2.72
N GLN A 25 12.46 16.49 3.46
CA GLN A 25 13.62 16.98 4.20
C GLN A 25 13.88 16.08 5.40
N SER A 26 15.12 16.06 5.92
CA SER A 26 15.51 15.20 7.05
C SER A 26 14.66 15.38 8.32
N TRP A 27 14.09 16.57 8.54
CA TRP A 27 13.19 16.91 9.64
C TRP A 27 11.70 16.67 9.31
N GLY A 28 11.41 16.17 8.12
CA GLY A 28 10.07 15.90 7.62
C GLY A 28 9.35 14.88 8.48
N TRP A 29 8.14 15.23 8.90
CA TRP A 29 7.32 14.37 9.78
C TRP A 29 7.00 13.01 9.12
N SER A 30 6.98 12.95 7.78
CA SER A 30 6.64 11.77 6.99
C SER A 30 7.75 10.74 6.90
N ASN A 31 9.02 11.09 7.21
CA ASN A 31 10.15 10.18 7.06
C ASN A 31 10.00 8.95 7.96
N THR A 32 9.85 9.19 9.27
CA THR A 32 9.77 8.14 10.29
C THR A 32 8.64 7.13 10.04
N PRO A 33 7.37 7.54 9.81
CA PRO A 33 6.32 6.57 9.55
C PRO A 33 6.52 5.80 8.25
N TYR A 34 7.03 6.42 7.18
CA TYR A 34 7.17 5.75 5.88
C TYR A 34 8.35 4.77 5.92
N GLN A 35 9.46 5.17 6.54
CA GLN A 35 10.59 4.28 6.79
C GLN A 35 10.19 3.10 7.68
N TRP A 36 9.35 3.32 8.71
CA TRP A 36 8.82 2.22 9.51
C TRP A 36 8.07 1.20 8.65
N ALA A 37 7.23 1.63 7.70
CA ALA A 37 6.53 0.68 6.82
C ALA A 37 7.53 -0.15 5.99
N ILE A 38 8.56 0.49 5.43
CA ILE A 38 9.62 -0.18 4.67
C ILE A 38 10.42 -1.16 5.55
N ASP A 39 10.81 -0.77 6.76
CA ASP A 39 11.61 -1.62 7.66
C ASP A 39 10.84 -2.82 8.20
N ASN A 40 9.52 -2.80 8.10
CA ASN A 40 8.64 -3.91 8.45
C ASN A 40 8.20 -4.76 7.25
N SER A 41 8.81 -4.54 6.08
CA SER A 41 8.62 -5.34 4.87
C SER A 41 9.87 -6.16 4.54
N GLU A 42 9.70 -7.30 3.86
CA GLU A 42 10.80 -8.22 3.56
C GLU A 42 11.52 -7.83 2.27
N ASN A 43 10.76 -7.70 1.16
CA ASN A 43 11.28 -7.33 -0.15
C ASN A 43 11.44 -5.81 -0.34
N LYS A 44 10.91 -5.00 0.60
CA LYS A 44 10.99 -3.53 0.58
C LYS A 44 10.41 -2.89 -0.69
N LYS A 45 9.48 -3.57 -1.36
CA LYS A 45 8.72 -3.04 -2.50
C LYS A 45 7.47 -2.30 -2.04
N VAL A 46 7.27 -1.09 -2.55
CA VAL A 46 6.17 -0.19 -2.18
C VAL A 46 5.28 0.11 -3.39
N ALA A 47 4.03 -0.36 -3.33
CA ALA A 47 2.99 0.03 -4.27
C ALA A 47 2.23 1.25 -3.73
N ILE A 48 2.28 2.36 -4.47
CA ILE A 48 1.59 3.62 -4.13
C ILE A 48 0.25 3.63 -4.86
N LEU A 49 -0.82 3.24 -4.16
CA LEU A 49 -2.17 3.16 -4.70
C LEU A 49 -2.82 4.56 -4.72
N THR A 50 -3.30 4.97 -5.89
CA THR A 50 -3.96 6.27 -6.08
C THR A 50 -5.03 6.22 -7.15
N TYR A 51 -6.08 7.05 -7.02
CA TYR A 51 -7.07 7.26 -8.08
C TYR A 51 -6.64 8.35 -9.09
N ASP A 52 -5.51 9.00 -8.88
CA ASP A 52 -4.95 9.95 -9.85
C ASP A 52 -4.56 9.21 -11.13
N GLN A 53 -4.98 9.71 -12.28
CA GLN A 53 -4.68 9.11 -13.59
C GLN A 53 -3.22 9.32 -14.02
N ASN A 54 -2.58 10.40 -13.57
CA ASN A 54 -1.22 10.75 -13.95
C ASN A 54 -0.41 11.18 -12.73
N PRO A 55 -0.20 10.27 -11.75
CA PRO A 55 0.60 10.59 -10.59
C PRO A 55 2.04 10.89 -10.99
N SER A 56 2.67 11.84 -10.30
CA SER A 56 4.10 12.10 -10.48
C SER A 56 4.96 11.02 -9.81
N GLU A 57 6.23 10.94 -10.22
CA GLU A 57 7.24 10.05 -9.62
C GLU A 57 7.80 10.54 -8.28
N TRP A 58 7.33 11.68 -7.76
CA TRP A 58 7.86 12.25 -6.52
C TRP A 58 7.68 11.34 -5.30
N LEU A 59 6.51 10.69 -5.15
CA LEU A 59 6.28 9.74 -4.04
C LEU A 59 7.12 8.47 -4.19
N PRO A 60 7.17 7.80 -5.35
CA PRO A 60 8.10 6.70 -5.58
C PRO A 60 9.55 7.06 -5.24
N ASP A 61 10.06 8.19 -5.74
CA ASP A 61 11.42 8.67 -5.46
C ASP A 61 11.64 8.90 -3.97
N TYR A 62 10.64 9.45 -3.29
CA TYR A 62 10.69 9.70 -1.86
C TYR A 62 10.75 8.39 -1.05
N PHE A 63 9.92 7.38 -1.33
CA PHE A 63 10.02 6.07 -0.67
C PHE A 63 11.37 5.38 -0.95
N ASN A 64 11.88 5.47 -2.18
CA ASN A 64 13.20 4.95 -2.53
C ASN A 64 14.30 5.64 -1.71
N SER A 65 14.22 6.95 -1.50
CA SER A 65 15.16 7.70 -0.66
C SER A 65 15.16 7.28 0.82
N LEU A 66 14.05 6.71 1.29
CA LEU A 66 13.86 6.22 2.67
C LEU A 66 14.30 4.75 2.85
N GLY A 67 14.75 4.09 1.77
CA GLY A 67 15.29 2.73 1.81
C GLY A 67 14.40 1.65 1.22
N ALA A 68 13.34 2.01 0.46
CA ALA A 68 12.64 1.05 -0.38
C ALA A 68 13.58 0.52 -1.48
N VAL A 69 13.44 -0.77 -1.82
CA VAL A 69 14.18 -1.39 -2.93
C VAL A 69 13.59 -0.97 -4.28
N GLU A 70 12.26 -0.87 -4.32
CA GLU A 70 11.51 -0.44 -5.50
C GLU A 70 10.21 0.20 -5.03
N SER A 71 9.83 1.32 -5.63
CA SER A 71 8.56 1.99 -5.37
C SER A 71 7.93 2.38 -6.70
N TYR A 72 6.61 2.22 -6.83
CA TYR A 72 5.90 2.53 -8.07
C TYR A 72 4.46 2.97 -7.80
N ASN A 73 3.95 3.83 -8.69
CA ASN A 73 2.56 4.24 -8.68
C ASN A 73 1.66 3.14 -9.26
N VAL A 74 0.52 2.91 -8.60
CA VAL A 74 -0.58 2.08 -9.09
C VAL A 74 -1.80 2.98 -9.26
N SER A 75 -1.98 3.49 -10.49
CA SER A 75 -3.10 4.36 -10.87
C SER A 75 -4.36 3.53 -11.13
N VAL A 76 -5.40 3.75 -10.32
CA VAL A 76 -6.67 3.03 -10.37
C VAL A 76 -7.81 4.07 -10.29
N PRO A 77 -8.09 4.80 -11.37
CA PRO A 77 -9.01 5.94 -11.33
C PRO A 77 -10.49 5.55 -11.16
N ASP A 78 -10.85 4.30 -11.43
CA ASP A 78 -12.23 3.83 -11.44
C ASP A 78 -12.36 2.34 -11.11
N ARG A 79 -13.60 1.91 -10.82
CA ARG A 79 -13.94 0.52 -10.49
C ARG A 79 -13.57 -0.48 -11.58
N ASN A 80 -13.57 -0.10 -12.86
CA ASN A 80 -13.21 -1.01 -13.94
C ASN A 80 -11.74 -1.38 -13.85
N SER A 81 -10.87 -0.38 -13.68
CA SER A 81 -9.44 -0.58 -13.45
C SER A 81 -9.18 -1.38 -12.16
N ALA A 82 -9.95 -1.13 -11.10
CA ALA A 82 -9.85 -1.83 -9.81
C ALA A 82 -10.24 -3.32 -9.88
N GLN A 83 -10.95 -3.74 -10.92
CA GLN A 83 -11.39 -5.13 -11.13
C GLN A 83 -10.38 -5.97 -11.95
N THR A 84 -9.32 -5.36 -12.49
CA THR A 84 -8.40 -6.05 -13.40
C THR A 84 -7.42 -6.96 -12.68
N ASP A 85 -7.07 -8.09 -13.31
CA ASP A 85 -5.99 -8.97 -12.84
C ASP A 85 -4.62 -8.30 -12.87
N ALA A 86 -4.42 -7.35 -13.79
CA ALA A 86 -3.18 -6.61 -13.88
C ALA A 86 -2.92 -5.81 -12.60
N VAL A 87 -3.90 -5.05 -12.11
CA VAL A 87 -3.78 -4.28 -10.86
C VAL A 87 -3.65 -5.21 -9.66
N TYR A 88 -4.44 -6.29 -9.62
CA TYR A 88 -4.35 -7.29 -8.55
C TYR A 88 -2.93 -7.85 -8.39
N ASN A 89 -2.37 -8.37 -9.48
CA ASN A 89 -1.04 -8.98 -9.46
C ASN A 89 0.06 -7.95 -9.17
N LEU A 90 -0.10 -6.72 -9.67
CA LEU A 90 0.84 -5.63 -9.39
C LEU A 90 0.86 -5.23 -7.91
N LEU A 91 -0.28 -5.25 -7.23
CA LEU A 91 -0.36 -5.02 -5.78
C LEU A 91 0.21 -6.18 -4.97
N LEU A 92 0.05 -7.42 -5.45
CA LEU A 92 0.62 -8.60 -4.79
C LEU A 92 2.15 -8.68 -4.87
N ASP A 93 2.78 -8.05 -5.87
CA ASP A 93 4.25 -8.02 -5.96
C ASP A 93 4.90 -7.14 -4.86
N ALA A 94 4.14 -6.20 -4.29
CA ALA A 94 4.60 -5.37 -3.18
C ALA A 94 4.39 -6.03 -1.81
N ASP A 95 5.18 -5.57 -0.83
CA ASP A 95 4.97 -5.86 0.59
C ASP A 95 4.30 -4.69 1.32
N VAL A 96 4.48 -3.46 0.81
CA VAL A 96 3.84 -2.26 1.34
C VAL A 96 2.86 -1.73 0.31
N ILE A 97 1.58 -1.65 0.67
CA ILE A 97 0.59 -0.87 -0.07
C ILE A 97 0.40 0.46 0.67
N PHE A 98 0.84 1.55 0.04
CA PHE A 98 0.62 2.90 0.53
C PHE A 98 -0.57 3.53 -0.21
N ILE A 99 -1.65 3.82 0.51
CA ILE A 99 -2.83 4.49 -0.06
C ILE A 99 -2.60 6.00 0.02
N LYS A 100 -2.39 6.65 -1.14
CA LYS A 100 -2.11 8.09 -1.22
C LYS A 100 -3.28 8.91 -0.66
N GLY A 101 -2.97 10.05 -0.03
CA GLY A 101 -3.98 11.02 0.39
C GLY A 101 -4.90 11.48 -0.76
N GLY A 102 -6.10 11.94 -0.42
CA GLY A 102 -7.13 12.30 -1.39
C GLY A 102 -8.53 12.22 -0.79
N ASP A 103 -9.53 12.01 -1.64
CA ASP A 103 -10.93 11.78 -1.23
C ASP A 103 -11.14 10.30 -0.87
N GLN A 104 -11.41 10.03 0.41
CA GLN A 104 -11.66 8.68 0.92
C GLN A 104 -12.95 8.05 0.36
N SER A 105 -13.90 8.87 -0.09
CA SER A 105 -15.15 8.39 -0.69
C SER A 105 -14.90 7.69 -2.02
N ILE A 106 -13.94 8.19 -2.82
CA ILE A 106 -13.54 7.56 -4.10
C ILE A 106 -12.95 6.18 -3.82
N TYR A 107 -11.97 6.09 -2.91
CA TYR A 107 -11.37 4.81 -2.54
C TYR A 107 -12.42 3.79 -2.09
N TYR A 108 -13.39 4.21 -1.28
CA TYR A 108 -14.46 3.33 -0.82
C TYR A 108 -15.40 2.89 -1.95
N GLN A 109 -15.90 3.83 -2.75
CA GLN A 109 -16.89 3.55 -3.81
C GLN A 109 -16.30 2.72 -4.95
N GLU A 110 -15.10 3.08 -5.38
CA GLU A 110 -14.46 2.45 -6.53
C GLU A 110 -13.89 1.08 -6.16
N TYR A 111 -13.28 0.91 -4.98
CA TYR A 111 -12.48 -0.29 -4.70
C TYR A 111 -13.22 -1.36 -3.90
N LYS A 112 -14.24 -1.02 -3.09
CA LYS A 112 -14.93 -2.01 -2.26
C LYS A 112 -15.47 -3.18 -3.08
N GLY A 113 -15.15 -4.40 -2.68
CA GLY A 113 -15.57 -5.63 -3.36
C GLY A 113 -14.98 -5.79 -4.77
N THR A 114 -13.85 -5.14 -5.06
CA THR A 114 -13.07 -5.34 -6.28
C THR A 114 -11.81 -6.16 -6.00
N LYS A 115 -11.02 -6.43 -7.03
CA LYS A 115 -9.73 -7.11 -6.85
C LYS A 115 -8.71 -6.25 -6.11
N VAL A 116 -8.81 -4.93 -6.15
CA VAL A 116 -7.94 -4.06 -5.32
C VAL A 116 -8.19 -4.30 -3.82
N ASP A 117 -9.45 -4.36 -3.40
CA ASP A 117 -9.84 -4.66 -2.02
C ASP A 117 -9.34 -6.05 -1.59
N GLU A 118 -9.51 -7.05 -2.48
CA GLU A 118 -8.97 -8.40 -2.27
C GLU A 118 -7.44 -8.42 -2.16
N ALA A 119 -6.72 -7.66 -3.00
CA ALA A 119 -5.26 -7.59 -2.99
C ALA A 119 -4.75 -6.96 -1.69
N ILE A 120 -5.37 -5.88 -1.22
CA ILE A 120 -5.02 -5.23 0.06
C ILE A 120 -5.15 -6.23 1.21
N LEU A 121 -6.26 -6.95 1.28
CA LEU A 121 -6.48 -7.97 2.32
C LEU A 121 -5.50 -9.14 2.17
N SER A 122 -5.13 -9.51 0.95
CA SER A 122 -4.19 -10.59 0.68
C SER A 122 -2.75 -10.23 1.08
N VAL A 123 -2.30 -9.00 0.79
CA VAL A 123 -1.00 -8.49 1.27
C VAL A 123 -1.01 -8.40 2.80
N TYR A 124 -2.08 -7.88 3.41
CA TYR A 124 -2.18 -7.78 4.87
C TYR A 124 -2.18 -9.13 5.57
N ASN A 125 -2.81 -10.16 5.00
CA ASN A 125 -2.89 -11.51 5.61
C ASN A 125 -1.76 -12.44 5.16
N ARG A 126 -0.77 -11.93 4.41
CA ARG A 126 0.35 -12.74 3.91
C ARG A 126 1.15 -13.27 5.09
N VAL A 127 1.32 -14.59 5.12
CA VAL A 127 2.24 -15.27 6.04
C VAL A 127 3.62 -15.20 5.41
N VAL A 128 4.53 -14.48 6.06
CA VAL A 128 5.97 -14.47 5.75
C VAL A 128 6.71 -15.43 6.67
#